data_AF-A0A5J5K9E6-F1
#
_entry.id   AF-A0A5J5K9E6-F1
#
_cell.length_a   1.000
_cell.length_b   1.000
_cell.length_c   1.000
_cell.angle_alpha   90.00
_cell.angle_beta   90.00
_cell.angle_gamma   90.00
#
_symmetry.space_group_name_H-M   'P 1'
#
loop_
_entity.id
_entity.type
_entity.pdbx_description
1 polymer ?
#
loop_
_entity_poly.entity_id
_entity_poly.type
_entity_poly.pdbx_seq_one_letter_code
_entity_poly.pdbx_strand_id
1 'polypeptide(L)'
;MASGPTGYAVIDVETTGLRPSWHDRIIEIGIVHVAFDGQVTGEWTTLVNPERDLGPQHIHGITASDVRHAPTFKEIAGAAVALLQGRVPVAHNLLFDASFLQYEFARIGVESPRLHDVGVCTMAEARRFLPGAPRNLAGCCAVADIQLDGHHDALIDAHAAAQLLRRYLELCHPDSPWPAALKAAADVTWPSVSGTDAVWVRRGVSAERDTHFLARILDRLPQAAQPTQADSYLALLDQVLLDRRISAAEADALVDLATTLGLYRADLDRLHRDYLTAIARAALADGVVTEAERQELDLVATSLHLPLRAVEDALTDAAGTPGALTTRFELPPGALVVFTGEMDDGREAWEQRARQAGYLPHPSVTKKVSLLVAADPDTLSGKARKARVYGIPIVTPDAFARMLG
;
A
#
# COMPACT_ATOMS: atom_id res chain seq x y z
N MET A 1 44.39 4.01 10.26
CA MET A 1 42.98 4.13 10.70
C MET A 1 42.14 3.78 9.48
N ALA A 2 41.29 2.77 9.54
CA ALA A 2 40.39 2.47 8.43
C ALA A 2 39.51 3.72 8.23
N SER A 3 39.60 4.36 7.07
CA SER A 3 38.69 5.45 6.72
C SER A 3 37.29 4.86 6.72
N GLY A 4 36.46 5.28 7.68
CA GLY A 4 35.03 4.97 7.65
C GLY A 4 34.42 5.41 6.32
N PRO A 5 33.20 4.98 6.00
CA PRO A 5 32.55 5.43 4.78
C PRO A 5 32.48 6.96 4.73
N THR A 6 33.02 7.55 3.66
CA THR A 6 33.07 9.00 3.44
C THR A 6 32.26 9.37 2.20
N GLY A 7 31.55 10.49 2.24
CA GLY A 7 30.79 11.01 1.11
C GLY A 7 29.41 11.51 1.54
N TYR A 8 28.43 11.33 0.66
CA TYR A 8 27.06 11.78 0.82
C TYR A 8 26.09 10.59 0.83
N ALA A 9 25.02 10.71 1.60
CA ALA A 9 23.85 9.85 1.52
C ALA A 9 22.69 10.74 1.08
N VAL A 10 22.32 10.62 -0.20
CA VAL A 10 21.19 11.33 -0.77
C VAL A 10 19.93 10.55 -0.46
N ILE A 11 18.94 11.19 0.14
CA ILE A 11 17.76 10.58 0.72
C ILE A 11 16.54 11.24 0.11
N ASP A 12 15.53 10.43 -0.15
CA ASP A 12 14.17 10.90 -0.41
C ASP A 12 13.19 9.94 0.28
N VAL A 13 12.04 10.45 0.72
CA VAL A 13 11.00 9.65 1.38
C VAL A 13 9.63 9.95 0.79
N GLU A 14 8.88 8.88 0.50
CA GLU A 14 7.44 8.99 0.31
C GLU A 14 6.74 8.82 1.66
N THR A 15 5.62 9.53 1.83
CA THR A 15 4.96 9.64 3.13
C THR A 15 3.45 9.58 3.04
N THR A 16 2.79 9.19 4.13
CA THR A 16 1.31 9.12 4.19
C THR A 16 0.61 10.48 4.16
N GLY A 17 1.38 11.58 4.14
CA GLY A 17 0.91 12.94 4.33
C GLY A 17 2.09 13.88 4.61
N LEU A 18 1.82 15.16 4.84
CA LEU A 18 2.88 16.19 4.82
C LEU A 18 3.52 16.48 6.18
N ARG A 19 3.00 15.93 7.29
CA ARG A 19 3.36 16.38 8.64
C ARG A 19 3.56 15.23 9.63
N PRO A 20 4.80 14.98 10.08
CA PRO A 20 5.04 14.00 11.15
C PRO A 20 4.31 14.34 12.46
N SER A 21 4.07 15.64 12.73
CA SER A 21 3.29 16.10 13.88
C SER A 21 1.80 15.72 13.81
N TRP A 22 1.29 15.37 12.63
CA TRP A 22 -0.03 14.78 12.43
C TRP A 22 0.04 13.25 12.34
N HIS A 23 1.12 12.69 12.88
CA HIS A 23 1.46 11.28 12.88
C HIS A 23 1.72 10.68 11.51
N ASP A 24 1.88 11.48 10.44
CA ASP A 24 2.21 10.96 9.11
C ASP A 24 3.53 10.21 9.14
N ARG A 25 3.63 9.20 8.27
CA ARG A 25 4.66 8.15 8.35
C ARG A 25 5.38 7.99 7.03
N ILE A 26 6.60 7.50 7.09
CA ILE A 26 7.34 7.07 5.90
C ILE A 26 6.67 5.80 5.34
N ILE A 27 6.48 5.77 4.03
CA ILE A 27 5.95 4.61 3.28
C ILE A 27 6.93 4.08 2.25
N GLU A 28 7.95 4.85 1.90
CA GLU A 28 9.09 4.41 1.11
C GLU A 28 10.31 5.25 1.47
N ILE A 29 11.49 4.65 1.43
CA ILE A 29 12.76 5.35 1.58
C ILE A 29 13.69 4.98 0.43
N GLY A 30 14.22 6.00 -0.24
CA GLY A 30 15.29 5.91 -1.22
C GLY A 30 16.58 6.47 -0.63
N ILE A 31 17.70 5.73 -0.76
CA ILE A 31 19.03 6.19 -0.35
C ILE A 31 20.03 5.91 -1.48
N VAL A 32 20.73 6.95 -1.92
CA VAL A 32 21.82 6.85 -2.90
C VAL A 32 23.12 7.32 -2.24
N HIS A 33 24.13 6.45 -2.19
CA HIS A 33 25.46 6.84 -1.75
C HIS A 33 26.23 7.49 -2.88
N VAL A 34 26.79 8.66 -2.60
CA VAL A 34 27.60 9.42 -3.55
C VAL A 34 28.97 9.67 -2.94
N ALA A 35 30.03 9.39 -3.69
CA ALA A 35 31.41 9.68 -3.30
C ALA A 35 31.67 11.20 -3.28
N PHE A 36 32.80 11.61 -2.73
CA PHE A 36 33.17 13.03 -2.61
C PHE A 36 33.31 13.75 -3.97
N ASP A 37 33.52 12.99 -5.05
CA ASP A 37 33.64 13.47 -6.43
C ASP A 37 32.31 13.46 -7.21
N GLY A 38 31.20 13.13 -6.53
CA GLY A 38 29.86 13.09 -7.14
C GLY A 38 29.51 11.78 -7.83
N GLN A 39 30.35 10.74 -7.78
CA GLN A 39 30.01 9.43 -8.35
C GLN A 39 29.07 8.64 -7.45
N VAL A 40 28.02 8.04 -8.03
CA VAL A 40 27.15 7.11 -7.31
C VAL A 40 27.92 5.83 -7.00
N THR A 41 27.84 5.37 -5.75
CA THR A 41 28.57 4.19 -5.25
C THR A 41 27.65 3.09 -4.73
N GLY A 42 26.37 3.38 -4.57
CA GLY A 42 25.36 2.40 -4.19
C GLY A 42 23.99 3.03 -4.09
N GLU A 43 22.97 2.18 -4.16
CA GLU A 43 21.57 2.57 -4.09
C GLU A 43 20.79 1.54 -3.29
N TRP A 44 19.84 2.03 -2.49
CA TRP A 44 18.96 1.20 -1.70
C TRP A 44 17.57 1.82 -1.69
N THR A 45 16.54 0.98 -1.81
CA THR A 45 15.15 1.41 -1.68
C THR A 45 14.29 0.32 -1.06
N THR A 46 13.42 0.72 -0.14
CA THR A 46 12.41 -0.17 0.42
C THR A 46 11.12 0.59 0.69
N LEU A 47 10.01 -0.06 0.38
CA LEU A 47 8.72 0.23 0.97
C LEU A 47 8.82 0.05 2.49
N VAL A 48 8.01 0.83 3.20
CA VAL A 48 7.93 0.83 4.66
C VAL A 48 6.47 0.67 5.05
N ASN A 49 6.16 -0.32 5.89
CA ASN A 49 4.83 -0.46 6.45
C ASN A 49 4.60 0.63 7.50
N PRO A 50 3.68 1.60 7.27
CA PRO A 50 3.46 2.70 8.19
C PRO A 50 2.52 2.31 9.34
N GLU A 51 1.94 1.10 9.31
CA GLU A 51 0.94 0.59 10.26
C GLU A 51 -0.29 1.51 10.41
N ARG A 52 -0.57 2.33 9.38
CA ARG A 52 -1.69 3.28 9.29
C ARG A 52 -2.18 3.42 7.85
N ASP A 53 -3.21 4.23 7.69
CA ASP A 53 -3.72 4.64 6.37
C ASP A 53 -2.66 5.43 5.58
N LEU A 54 -2.59 5.16 4.27
CA LEU A 54 -1.60 5.73 3.35
C LEU A 54 -1.89 7.16 2.93
N GLY A 55 -3.09 7.70 3.19
CA GLY A 55 -3.45 9.01 2.67
C GLY A 55 -3.60 8.99 1.14
N PRO A 56 -3.25 10.09 0.45
CA PRO A 56 -3.55 10.28 -0.98
C PRO A 56 -2.64 9.45 -1.90
N GLN A 57 -3.00 8.17 -2.10
CA GLN A 57 -2.20 7.21 -2.88
C GLN A 57 -1.96 7.61 -4.33
N HIS A 58 -2.82 8.45 -4.93
CA HIS A 58 -2.64 8.94 -6.31
C HIS A 58 -1.41 9.83 -6.49
N ILE A 59 -0.81 10.34 -5.40
CA ILE A 59 0.42 11.14 -5.45
C ILE A 59 1.62 10.24 -5.70
N HIS A 60 1.75 9.17 -4.93
CA HIS A 60 2.95 8.31 -4.91
C HIS A 60 2.74 6.96 -5.59
N GLY A 61 1.53 6.55 -5.91
CA GLY A 61 1.21 5.27 -6.58
C GLY A 61 1.36 4.01 -5.72
N ILE A 62 1.92 4.11 -4.50
CA ILE A 62 1.98 3.01 -3.53
C ILE A 62 0.59 2.68 -2.96
N THR A 63 0.19 1.40 -3.06
CA THR A 63 -1.08 0.90 -2.53
C THR A 63 -0.93 0.27 -1.13
N ALA A 64 -2.04 0.06 -0.41
CA ALA A 64 -1.96 -0.62 0.89
C ALA A 64 -1.47 -2.07 0.76
N SER A 65 -1.74 -2.72 -0.37
CA SER A 65 -1.25 -4.07 -0.67
C SER A 65 0.29 -4.11 -0.80
N ASP A 66 0.89 -3.09 -1.41
CA ASP A 66 2.34 -3.01 -1.60
C ASP A 66 3.09 -3.00 -0.26
N VAL A 67 2.62 -2.20 0.70
CA VAL A 67 3.29 -2.02 2.00
C VAL A 67 2.89 -3.06 3.05
N ARG A 68 1.87 -3.89 2.79
CA ARG A 68 1.33 -4.84 3.77
C ARG A 68 2.39 -5.80 4.30
N HIS A 69 3.24 -6.30 3.39
CA HIS A 69 4.34 -7.21 3.68
C HIS A 69 5.72 -6.52 3.67
N ALA A 70 5.74 -5.19 3.52
CA ALA A 70 6.95 -4.41 3.66
C ALA A 70 7.40 -4.37 5.13
N PRO A 71 8.70 -4.22 5.40
CA PRO A 71 9.18 -4.07 6.77
C PRO A 71 8.68 -2.76 7.39
N THR A 72 8.46 -2.75 8.70
CA THR A 72 8.23 -1.53 9.48
C THR A 72 9.52 -0.72 9.58
N PHE A 73 9.41 0.58 9.90
CA PHE A 73 10.61 1.40 10.13
C PHE A 73 11.53 0.82 11.21
N LYS A 74 10.96 0.24 12.28
CA LYS A 74 11.71 -0.40 13.36
C LYS A 74 12.63 -1.52 12.84
N GLU A 75 12.16 -2.29 11.86
CA GLU A 75 12.88 -3.43 11.30
C GLU A 75 14.02 -3.00 10.37
N ILE A 76 13.92 -1.84 9.74
CA ILE A 76 14.97 -1.28 8.85
C ILE A 76 15.89 -0.26 9.53
N ALA A 77 15.57 0.18 10.75
CA ALA A 77 16.25 1.31 11.40
C ALA A 77 17.77 1.09 11.55
N GLY A 78 18.20 -0.13 11.88
CA GLY A 78 19.63 -0.47 11.94
C GLY A 78 20.33 -0.35 10.59
N ALA A 79 19.70 -0.87 9.53
CA ALA A 79 20.21 -0.72 8.16
C ALA A 79 20.24 0.76 7.71
N ALA A 80 19.20 1.53 8.02
CA ALA A 80 19.16 2.96 7.72
C ALA A 80 20.31 3.72 8.40
N VAL A 81 20.57 3.46 9.69
CA VAL A 81 21.73 4.04 10.39
C VAL A 81 23.04 3.67 9.70
N ALA A 82 23.24 2.40 9.33
CA ALA A 82 24.47 1.97 8.66
C ALA A 82 24.70 2.67 7.31
N LEU A 83 23.61 3.00 6.60
CA LEU A 83 23.66 3.74 5.34
C LEU A 83 23.92 5.24 5.55
N LEU A 84 23.47 5.83 6.66
CA LEU A 84 23.60 7.26 6.93
C LEU A 84 24.89 7.63 7.70
N GLN A 85 25.40 6.72 8.53
CA GLN A 85 26.54 6.97 9.40
C GLN A 85 27.80 7.34 8.60
N GLY A 86 28.48 8.40 9.04
CA GLY A 86 29.72 8.91 8.45
C GLY A 86 29.56 9.68 7.14
N ARG A 87 28.32 9.83 6.64
CA ARG A 87 28.01 10.51 5.37
C ARG A 87 27.19 11.76 5.61
N VAL A 88 27.36 12.75 4.74
CA VAL A 88 26.55 13.98 4.73
C VAL A 88 25.14 13.61 4.26
N PRO A 89 24.10 13.84 5.08
CA PRO A 89 22.72 13.69 4.62
C PRO A 89 22.44 14.75 3.55
N VAL A 90 21.91 14.33 2.41
CA VAL A 90 21.52 15.23 1.32
C VAL A 90 20.10 14.90 0.92
N ALA A 91 19.28 15.90 0.65
CA ALA A 91 17.98 15.70 0.03
C ALA A 91 17.58 16.97 -0.74
N HIS A 92 16.60 16.85 -1.64
CA HIS A 92 16.10 18.03 -2.32
C HIS A 92 15.43 19.00 -1.36
N ASN A 93 14.61 18.48 -0.44
CA ASN A 93 14.00 19.25 0.63
C ASN A 93 14.36 18.69 2.01
N LEU A 94 15.66 18.73 2.36
CA LEU A 94 16.19 18.11 3.57
C LEU A 94 15.40 18.35 4.86
N LEU A 95 14.79 19.53 5.04
CA LEU A 95 13.97 19.78 6.23
C LEU A 95 12.78 18.82 6.32
N PHE A 96 12.13 18.51 5.19
CA PHE A 96 11.03 17.57 5.10
C PHE A 96 11.52 16.14 5.40
N ASP A 97 12.44 15.62 4.60
CA ASP A 97 12.96 14.24 4.71
C ASP A 97 13.54 13.96 6.10
N ALA A 98 14.37 14.89 6.60
CA ALA A 98 14.99 14.77 7.91
C ALA A 98 13.96 14.80 9.04
N SER A 99 12.85 15.54 8.90
CA SER A 99 11.81 15.58 9.92
C SER A 99 11.06 14.26 10.03
N PHE A 100 10.81 13.58 8.90
CA PHE A 100 10.19 12.26 8.88
C PHE A 100 11.12 11.19 9.45
N LEU A 101 12.40 11.19 9.07
CA LEU A 101 13.38 10.25 9.64
C LEU A 101 13.54 10.44 11.15
N GLN A 102 13.68 11.68 11.62
CA GLN A 102 13.77 11.97 13.06
C GLN A 102 12.51 11.52 13.79
N TYR A 103 11.34 11.73 13.21
CA TYR A 103 10.07 11.28 13.79
C TYR A 103 10.01 9.75 13.91
N GLU A 104 10.40 9.03 12.86
CA GLU A 104 10.39 7.57 12.87
C GLU A 104 11.42 6.98 13.86
N PHE A 105 12.62 7.55 13.97
CA PHE A 105 13.58 7.18 15.01
C PHE A 105 13.03 7.46 16.42
N ALA A 106 12.45 8.63 16.65
CA ALA A 106 11.87 8.97 17.94
C ALA A 106 10.72 8.02 18.33
N ARG A 107 9.89 7.59 17.36
CA ARG A 107 8.80 6.63 17.59
C ARG A 107 9.28 5.28 18.11
N ILE A 108 10.48 4.85 17.72
CA ILE A 108 11.07 3.59 18.19
C ILE A 108 11.99 3.78 19.41
N GLY A 109 11.98 4.97 20.02
CA GLY A 109 12.78 5.30 21.20
C GLY A 109 14.26 5.52 20.92
N VAL A 110 14.61 5.85 19.66
CA VAL A 110 15.98 6.12 19.23
C VAL A 110 16.16 7.61 19.02
N GLU A 111 17.17 8.19 19.67
CA GLU A 111 17.56 9.58 19.43
C GLU A 111 18.54 9.63 18.26
N SER A 112 18.09 10.11 17.10
CA SER A 112 18.94 10.32 15.92
C SER A 112 19.57 11.71 15.93
N PRO A 113 20.77 11.87 15.33
CA PRO A 113 21.31 13.19 15.05
C PRO A 113 20.33 14.06 14.25
N ARG A 114 20.38 15.36 14.49
CA ARG A 114 19.63 16.34 13.69
C ARG A 114 20.26 16.45 12.31
N LEU A 115 19.72 15.72 11.34
CA LEU A 115 20.30 15.65 9.99
C LEU A 115 20.38 17.01 9.30
N HIS A 116 19.49 17.94 9.64
CA HIS A 116 19.52 19.31 9.11
C HIS A 116 20.71 20.15 9.59
N ASP A 117 21.30 19.83 10.76
CA ASP A 117 22.45 20.57 11.30
C ASP A 117 23.75 20.24 10.57
N VAL A 118 23.80 19.08 9.92
CA VAL A 118 25.03 18.53 9.29
C VAL A 118 24.85 18.15 7.82
N GLY A 119 23.65 18.33 7.28
CA GLY A 119 23.28 17.95 5.92
C GLY A 119 23.23 19.10 4.93
N VAL A 120 22.97 18.75 3.68
CA VAL A 120 22.85 19.66 2.54
C VAL A 120 21.45 19.58 1.94
N CYS A 121 20.85 20.73 1.69
CA CYS A 121 19.57 20.84 0.99
C CYS A 121 19.81 21.32 -0.45
N THR A 122 19.62 20.47 -1.46
CA THR A 122 19.91 20.87 -2.86
C THR A 122 18.95 21.94 -3.38
N MET A 123 17.72 22.03 -2.84
CA MET A 123 16.81 23.16 -3.11
C MET A 123 17.36 24.48 -2.54
N ALA A 124 17.99 24.46 -1.36
CA ALA A 124 18.56 25.66 -0.77
C ALA A 124 19.78 26.14 -1.59
N GLU A 125 20.64 25.18 -1.95
CA GLU A 125 21.84 25.42 -2.76
C GLU A 125 21.53 25.77 -4.23
N ALA A 126 20.34 25.42 -4.74
CA ALA A 126 19.93 25.78 -6.11
C ALA A 126 20.04 27.29 -6.39
N ARG A 127 19.83 28.16 -5.40
CA ARG A 127 20.00 29.62 -5.59
C ARG A 127 21.44 30.02 -5.89
N ARG A 128 22.41 29.26 -5.38
CA ARG A 128 23.84 29.50 -5.58
C ARG A 128 24.33 28.87 -6.89
N PHE A 129 23.89 27.65 -7.20
CA PHE A 129 24.42 26.87 -8.33
C PHE A 129 23.56 26.90 -9.59
N LEU A 130 22.26 27.17 -9.47
CA LEU A 130 21.29 27.28 -10.58
C LEU A 130 20.44 28.57 -10.44
N PRO A 131 21.07 29.75 -10.51
CA PRO A 131 20.36 31.02 -10.31
C PRO A 131 19.21 31.16 -11.33
N GLY A 132 18.00 31.36 -10.82
CA GLY A 132 16.78 31.49 -11.64
C GLY A 132 16.01 30.19 -11.86
N ALA A 133 16.53 29.03 -11.42
CA ALA A 133 15.78 27.78 -11.47
C ALA A 133 14.56 27.81 -10.52
N PRO A 134 13.45 27.15 -10.90
CA PRO A 134 12.37 26.84 -9.97
C PRO A 134 12.90 26.02 -8.79
N ARG A 135 12.24 26.15 -7.63
CA ARG A 135 12.73 25.53 -6.38
C ARG A 135 12.31 24.07 -6.18
N ASN A 136 11.41 23.55 -7.02
CA ASN A 136 11.03 22.14 -6.96
C ASN A 136 12.05 21.27 -7.72
N LEU A 137 12.05 19.97 -7.43
CA LEU A 137 13.02 19.02 -7.99
C LEU A 137 12.98 19.02 -9.51
N ALA A 138 11.78 18.86 -10.10
CA ALA A 138 11.56 18.86 -11.54
C ALA A 138 12.12 20.13 -12.23
N GLY A 139 11.93 21.30 -11.64
CA GLY A 139 12.42 22.56 -12.19
C GLY A 139 13.94 22.70 -12.09
N CYS A 140 14.56 22.27 -10.99
CA CYS A 140 16.01 22.20 -10.89
C CYS A 140 16.60 21.21 -11.90
N CYS A 141 16.00 20.02 -12.04
CA CYS A 141 16.41 19.01 -13.01
C CYS A 141 16.31 19.53 -14.45
N ALA A 142 15.23 20.21 -14.80
CA ALA A 142 15.05 20.79 -16.13
C ALA A 142 16.14 21.82 -16.48
N VAL A 143 16.53 22.69 -15.54
CA VAL A 143 17.61 23.67 -15.75
C VAL A 143 18.99 22.99 -15.81
N ALA A 144 19.17 21.90 -15.07
CA ALA A 144 20.41 21.13 -15.04
C ALA A 144 20.52 20.06 -16.14
N ASP A 145 19.53 19.95 -17.03
CA ASP A 145 19.43 18.92 -18.07
C ASP A 145 19.45 17.48 -17.53
N ILE A 146 18.77 17.27 -16.39
CA ILE A 146 18.61 15.97 -15.73
C ILE A 146 17.21 15.43 -16.08
N GLN A 147 17.16 14.21 -16.61
CA GLN A 147 15.89 13.53 -16.88
C GLN A 147 15.26 13.06 -15.56
N LEU A 148 13.97 13.32 -15.40
CA LEU A 148 13.17 12.93 -14.23
C LEU A 148 11.89 12.23 -14.72
N ASP A 149 12.02 10.93 -15.01
CA ASP A 149 10.90 10.06 -15.36
C ASP A 149 10.45 9.30 -14.12
N GLY A 150 9.16 9.37 -13.77
CA GLY A 150 8.62 8.65 -12.61
C GLY A 150 8.78 9.38 -11.26
N HIS A 151 8.62 10.71 -11.25
CA HIS A 151 8.54 11.51 -10.02
C HIS A 151 7.51 10.93 -9.02
N HIS A 152 7.80 11.02 -7.72
CA HIS A 152 7.08 10.35 -6.62
C HIS A 152 7.41 8.86 -6.43
N ASP A 153 8.61 8.48 -6.85
CA ASP A 153 9.34 7.28 -6.43
C ASP A 153 10.59 7.72 -5.68
N ALA A 154 10.73 7.30 -4.43
CA ALA A 154 11.78 7.80 -3.55
C ALA A 154 13.18 7.50 -4.10
N LEU A 155 13.38 6.39 -4.81
CA LEU A 155 14.71 6.09 -5.36
C LEU A 155 15.01 6.96 -6.58
N ILE A 156 14.01 7.17 -7.45
CA ILE A 156 14.14 8.03 -8.63
C ILE A 156 14.44 9.47 -8.21
N ASP A 157 13.70 9.98 -7.23
CA ASP A 157 13.87 11.35 -6.74
C ASP A 157 15.21 11.53 -6.00
N ALA A 158 15.65 10.54 -5.22
CA ALA A 158 16.99 10.53 -4.62
C ALA A 158 18.12 10.50 -5.68
N HIS A 159 17.96 9.76 -6.77
CA HIS A 159 18.91 9.75 -7.89
C HIS A 159 18.98 11.09 -8.60
N ALA A 160 17.84 11.73 -8.84
CA ALA A 160 17.79 13.06 -9.44
C ALA A 160 18.46 14.11 -8.55
N ALA A 161 18.22 14.06 -7.23
CA ALA A 161 18.91 14.88 -6.25
C ALA A 161 20.43 14.60 -6.21
N ALA A 162 20.85 13.34 -6.39
CA ALA A 162 22.26 12.96 -6.48
C ALA A 162 22.95 13.54 -7.73
N GLN A 163 22.26 13.54 -8.87
CA GLN A 163 22.74 14.18 -10.10
C GLN A 163 22.84 15.70 -9.94
N LEU A 164 21.88 16.35 -9.27
CA LEU A 164 21.97 17.77 -8.92
C LEU A 164 23.17 18.05 -8.01
N LEU A 165 23.37 17.24 -6.97
CA LEU A 165 24.53 17.37 -6.09
C LEU A 165 25.84 17.26 -6.89
N ARG A 166 25.98 16.24 -7.74
CA ARG A 166 27.15 16.09 -8.62
C ARG A 166 27.38 17.34 -9.46
N ARG A 167 26.32 17.88 -10.08
CA ARG A 167 26.41 19.11 -10.86
C ARG A 167 26.93 20.29 -10.02
N TYR A 168 26.48 20.41 -8.78
CA TYR A 168 26.94 21.48 -7.88
C TYR A 168 28.38 21.31 -7.44
N LEU A 169 28.83 20.06 -7.24
CA LEU A 169 30.23 19.74 -6.95
C LEU A 169 31.14 20.13 -8.11
N GLU A 170 30.73 19.85 -9.36
CA GLU A 170 31.49 20.19 -10.58
C GLU A 170 31.63 21.71 -10.81
N LEU A 171 30.66 22.51 -10.36
CA LEU A 171 30.64 23.96 -10.54
C LEU A 171 31.58 24.73 -9.58
N CYS A 172 32.28 24.05 -8.67
CA CYS A 172 33.37 24.57 -7.83
C CYS A 172 33.17 26.03 -7.33
N HIS A 173 32.28 26.21 -6.34
CA HIS A 173 32.02 27.52 -5.73
C HIS A 173 32.88 27.77 -4.47
N PRO A 174 33.51 28.95 -4.29
CA PRO A 174 34.38 29.25 -3.14
C PRO A 174 33.67 29.09 -1.78
N ASP A 175 32.42 29.55 -1.71
CA ASP A 175 31.59 29.46 -0.48
C ASP A 175 30.76 28.16 -0.41
N SER A 176 31.24 27.08 -1.03
CA SER A 176 30.50 25.81 -1.02
C SER A 176 30.48 25.17 0.38
N PRO A 177 29.36 24.55 0.79
CA PRO A 177 29.24 23.98 2.13
C PRO A 177 29.92 22.61 2.26
N TRP A 178 30.45 22.05 1.16
CA TRP A 178 30.90 20.65 1.06
C TRP A 178 31.97 20.26 2.09
N PRO A 179 33.08 21.00 2.25
CA PRO A 179 34.14 20.58 3.17
C PRO A 179 33.69 20.64 4.64
N ALA A 180 32.90 21.66 4.99
CA ALA A 180 32.35 21.81 6.33
C ALA A 180 31.33 20.72 6.65
N ALA A 181 30.43 20.41 5.70
CA ALA A 181 29.44 19.35 5.85
C ALA A 181 30.10 17.98 6.00
N LEU A 182 31.08 17.66 5.15
CA LEU A 182 31.83 16.39 5.22
C LEU A 182 32.50 16.20 6.58
N LYS A 183 33.12 17.27 7.11
CA LYS A 183 33.73 17.23 8.45
C LYS A 183 32.67 17.04 9.53
N ALA A 184 31.59 17.83 9.51
CA ALA A 184 30.53 17.74 10.50
C ALA A 184 29.87 16.35 10.53
N ALA A 185 29.61 15.76 9.35
CA ALA A 185 29.03 14.43 9.23
C ALA A 185 29.96 13.31 9.73
N ALA A 186 31.27 13.44 9.54
CA ALA A 186 32.26 12.50 10.06
C ALA A 186 32.35 12.53 11.60
N ASP A 187 32.12 13.69 12.21
CA ASP A 187 32.16 13.88 13.67
C ASP A 187 30.82 13.49 14.36
N VAL A 188 29.74 13.27 13.60
CA VAL A 188 28.44 12.88 14.15
C VAL A 188 28.45 11.43 14.63
N THR A 189 28.09 11.24 15.90
CA THR A 189 27.87 9.91 16.48
C THR A 189 26.43 9.46 16.27
N TRP A 190 26.27 8.30 15.65
CA TRP A 190 24.97 7.65 15.49
C TRP A 190 24.72 6.62 16.60
N PRO A 191 23.46 6.44 17.05
CA PRO A 191 23.11 5.40 18.00
C PRO A 191 23.28 4.00 17.38
N SER A 192 23.59 3.01 18.20
CA SER A 192 23.52 1.60 17.79
C SER A 192 22.06 1.15 17.79
N VAL A 193 21.53 0.77 16.63
CA VAL A 193 20.12 0.38 16.45
C VAL A 193 20.06 -1.04 15.89
N SER A 194 19.17 -1.87 16.46
CA SER A 194 18.87 -3.21 15.92
C SER A 194 18.00 -3.11 14.67
N GLY A 195 18.03 -4.12 13.79
CA GLY A 195 17.23 -4.14 12.56
C GLY A 195 18.06 -4.03 11.28
N THR A 196 18.95 -5.01 11.06
CA THR A 196 19.75 -5.16 9.84
C THR A 196 19.26 -6.30 8.94
N ASP A 197 18.41 -7.20 9.46
CA ASP A 197 18.09 -8.47 8.83
C ASP A 197 16.76 -8.44 8.06
N ALA A 198 16.10 -7.28 8.02
CA ALA A 198 14.86 -7.09 7.30
C ALA A 198 15.09 -7.21 5.78
N VAL A 199 14.20 -7.92 5.09
CA VAL A 199 14.21 -8.00 3.63
C VAL A 199 13.63 -6.71 3.08
N TRP A 200 14.43 -5.99 2.28
CA TRP A 200 13.99 -4.76 1.61
C TRP A 200 13.01 -5.11 0.50
N VAL A 201 11.86 -4.46 0.49
CA VAL A 201 10.77 -4.73 -0.46
C VAL A 201 10.66 -3.57 -1.43
N ARG A 202 10.76 -3.84 -2.72
CA ARG A 202 10.54 -2.82 -3.77
C ARG A 202 9.07 -2.81 -4.20
N ARG A 203 8.64 -1.69 -4.79
CA ARG A 203 7.34 -1.54 -5.46
C ARG A 203 7.06 -2.72 -6.40
N GLY A 204 5.82 -3.22 -6.43
CA GLY A 204 5.35 -4.26 -7.35
C GLY A 204 5.69 -5.72 -6.97
N VAL A 205 6.53 -5.98 -5.96
CA VAL A 205 6.94 -7.35 -5.60
C VAL A 205 5.84 -8.13 -4.85
N SER A 206 4.93 -7.45 -4.13
CA SER A 206 3.84 -8.11 -3.39
C SER A 206 2.84 -8.80 -4.33
N ALA A 207 2.48 -8.17 -5.44
CA ALA A 207 1.57 -8.76 -6.44
C ALA A 207 2.09 -10.10 -7.01
N GLU A 208 3.40 -10.22 -7.23
CA GLU A 208 4.01 -11.47 -7.71
C GLU A 208 4.00 -12.57 -6.63
N ARG A 209 4.22 -12.21 -5.36
CA ARG A 209 4.23 -13.18 -4.24
C ARG A 209 2.86 -13.79 -3.98
N ASP A 210 1.80 -12.99 -4.02
CA ASP A 210 0.43 -13.45 -3.76
C ASP A 210 -0.03 -14.41 -4.87
N THR A 211 0.34 -14.11 -6.12
CA THR A 211 0.11 -14.99 -7.29
C THR A 211 0.83 -16.34 -7.15
N HIS A 212 2.09 -16.33 -6.69
CA HIS A 212 2.89 -17.55 -6.53
C HIS A 212 2.52 -18.37 -5.28
N PHE A 213 1.99 -17.75 -4.23
CA PHE A 213 1.53 -18.45 -3.03
C PHE A 213 0.27 -19.28 -3.30
N LEU A 214 -0.72 -18.69 -4.00
CA LEU A 214 -1.92 -19.39 -4.48
C LEU A 214 -1.53 -20.60 -5.35
N ALA A 215 -0.55 -20.44 -6.25
CA ALA A 215 -0.03 -21.52 -7.09
C ALA A 215 0.53 -22.72 -6.30
N ARG A 216 1.12 -22.50 -5.12
CA ARG A 216 1.75 -23.56 -4.31
C ARG A 216 0.77 -24.39 -3.48
N ILE A 217 -0.40 -23.85 -3.17
CA ILE A 217 -1.47 -24.58 -2.46
C ILE A 217 -2.22 -25.52 -3.41
N LEU A 218 -2.18 -25.24 -4.72
CA LEU A 218 -2.90 -25.98 -5.76
C LEU A 218 -2.33 -27.39 -6.07
N ASP A 219 -1.16 -27.76 -5.53
CA ASP A 219 -0.37 -28.93 -5.99
C ASP A 219 -0.43 -30.20 -5.09
N ARG A 220 -1.52 -30.45 -4.34
CA ARG A 220 -1.67 -31.71 -3.55
C ARG A 220 -3.03 -32.40 -3.76
N LEU A 221 -3.02 -33.71 -4.09
CA LEU A 221 -4.14 -34.59 -4.50
C LEU A 221 -4.74 -35.42 -3.32
N PRO A 222 -6.01 -35.92 -3.33
CA PRO A 222 -7.15 -35.28 -2.64
C PRO A 222 -8.04 -36.18 -1.72
N GLN A 223 -9.07 -35.57 -1.09
CA GLN A 223 -10.39 -36.14 -0.74
C GLN A 223 -11.49 -35.06 -0.80
N ALA A 224 -12.77 -35.41 -1.04
CA ALA A 224 -13.87 -34.44 -1.28
C ALA A 224 -14.37 -33.72 -0.02
N ALA A 225 -14.66 -32.42 -0.14
CA ALA A 225 -15.13 -31.56 0.95
C ALA A 225 -16.50 -31.96 1.55
N GLN A 226 -16.63 -31.88 2.88
CA GLN A 226 -17.89 -32.09 3.60
C GLN A 226 -18.83 -30.86 3.48
N PRO A 227 -20.16 -31.03 3.52
CA PRO A 227 -21.13 -29.93 3.36
C PRO A 227 -20.94 -28.74 4.32
N THR A 228 -20.60 -28.99 5.59
CA THR A 228 -20.40 -27.92 6.59
C THR A 228 -19.15 -27.08 6.34
N GLN A 229 -18.13 -27.66 5.70
CA GLN A 229 -16.91 -26.94 5.29
C GLN A 229 -17.21 -26.04 4.09
N ALA A 230 -18.01 -26.53 3.14
CA ALA A 230 -18.46 -25.76 1.98
C ALA A 230 -19.26 -24.51 2.40
N ASP A 231 -20.22 -24.65 3.31
CA ASP A 231 -21.06 -23.53 3.75
C ASP A 231 -20.26 -22.39 4.39
N SER A 232 -19.26 -22.74 5.22
CA SER A 232 -18.40 -21.76 5.90
C SER A 232 -17.52 -20.99 4.90
N TYR A 233 -16.97 -21.69 3.91
CA TYR A 233 -16.18 -21.08 2.85
C TYR A 233 -17.02 -20.17 1.95
N LEU A 234 -18.21 -20.63 1.54
CA LEU A 234 -19.13 -19.88 0.69
C LEU A 234 -19.67 -18.63 1.40
N ALA A 235 -19.90 -18.68 2.72
CA ALA A 235 -20.30 -17.51 3.49
C ALA A 235 -19.23 -16.41 3.52
N LEU A 236 -17.94 -16.78 3.67
CA LEU A 236 -16.84 -15.81 3.57
C LEU A 236 -16.71 -15.29 2.13
N LEU A 237 -16.82 -16.17 1.14
CA LEU A 237 -16.76 -15.79 -0.27
C LEU A 237 -17.81 -14.75 -0.64
N ASP A 238 -19.03 -14.93 -0.14
CA ASP A 238 -20.13 -14.00 -0.37
C ASP A 238 -19.91 -12.63 0.29
N GLN A 239 -19.25 -12.59 1.45
CA GLN A 239 -18.85 -11.34 2.10
C GLN A 239 -17.73 -10.61 1.34
N VAL A 240 -16.74 -11.37 0.86
CA VAL A 240 -15.59 -10.81 0.12
C VAL A 240 -16.04 -10.24 -1.22
N LEU A 241 -16.95 -10.92 -1.93
CA LEU A 241 -17.40 -10.47 -3.25
C LEU A 241 -18.41 -9.31 -3.21
N LEU A 242 -18.69 -8.73 -2.05
CA LEU A 242 -19.61 -7.59 -1.90
C LEU A 242 -19.22 -6.39 -2.76
N ASP A 243 -17.92 -6.13 -2.90
CA ASP A 243 -17.41 -5.01 -3.70
C ASP A 243 -17.02 -5.39 -5.14
N ARG A 244 -17.25 -6.67 -5.51
CA ARG A 244 -16.93 -7.29 -6.81
C ARG A 244 -15.43 -7.32 -7.11
N ARG A 245 -14.60 -7.12 -6.09
CA ARG A 245 -13.15 -7.29 -6.14
C ARG A 245 -12.78 -8.24 -4.99
N ILE A 246 -11.57 -8.78 -5.07
CA ILE A 246 -10.98 -9.52 -3.95
C ILE A 246 -9.70 -8.79 -3.63
N SER A 247 -9.67 -8.11 -2.50
CA SER A 247 -8.46 -7.46 -1.99
C SER A 247 -7.41 -8.51 -1.60
N ALA A 248 -6.14 -8.12 -1.49
CA ALA A 248 -5.09 -9.07 -1.12
C ALA A 248 -5.36 -9.68 0.27
N ALA A 249 -5.86 -8.87 1.20
CA ALA A 249 -6.24 -9.35 2.52
C ALA A 249 -7.41 -10.35 2.51
N GLU A 250 -8.36 -10.21 1.60
CA GLU A 250 -9.48 -11.12 1.46
C GLU A 250 -9.08 -12.42 0.76
N ALA A 251 -8.19 -12.33 -0.23
CA ALA A 251 -7.59 -13.51 -0.85
C ALA A 251 -6.87 -14.38 0.20
N ASP A 252 -6.04 -13.77 1.05
CA ASP A 252 -5.39 -14.46 2.16
C ASP A 252 -6.41 -15.10 3.12
N ALA A 253 -7.45 -14.35 3.51
CA ALA A 253 -8.47 -14.87 4.42
C ALA A 253 -9.21 -16.09 3.83
N LEU A 254 -9.52 -16.06 2.54
CA LEU A 254 -10.12 -17.19 1.82
C LEU A 254 -9.17 -18.40 1.78
N VAL A 255 -7.88 -18.16 1.57
CA VAL A 255 -6.85 -19.21 1.54
C VAL A 255 -6.63 -19.84 2.91
N ASP A 256 -6.51 -19.02 3.96
CA ASP A 256 -6.35 -19.47 5.34
C ASP A 256 -7.56 -20.29 5.79
N LEU A 257 -8.77 -19.84 5.44
CA LEU A 257 -9.99 -20.57 5.73
C LEU A 257 -10.05 -21.89 4.95
N ALA A 258 -9.76 -21.87 3.65
CA ALA A 258 -9.71 -23.08 2.83
C ALA A 258 -8.71 -24.11 3.39
N THR A 259 -7.53 -23.66 3.79
CA THR A 259 -6.49 -24.49 4.42
C THR A 259 -6.98 -25.08 5.74
N THR A 260 -7.60 -24.25 6.60
CA THR A 260 -8.14 -24.68 7.90
C THR A 260 -9.25 -25.71 7.74
N LEU A 261 -10.09 -25.55 6.71
CA LEU A 261 -11.18 -26.48 6.39
C LEU A 261 -10.71 -27.72 5.61
N GLY A 262 -9.45 -27.77 5.20
CA GLY A 262 -8.91 -28.87 4.39
C GLY A 262 -9.50 -28.93 2.98
N LEU A 263 -9.90 -27.78 2.42
CA LEU A 263 -10.41 -27.68 1.05
C LEU A 263 -9.24 -27.65 0.06
N TYR A 264 -9.28 -28.53 -0.93
CA TYR A 264 -8.27 -28.62 -1.96
C TYR A 264 -8.74 -27.99 -3.29
N ARG A 265 -7.85 -27.89 -4.28
CA ARG A 265 -8.17 -27.27 -5.58
C ARG A 265 -9.46 -27.77 -6.21
N ALA A 266 -9.66 -29.09 -6.26
CA ALA A 266 -10.85 -29.67 -6.87
C ALA A 266 -12.14 -29.29 -6.12
N ASP A 267 -12.05 -29.10 -4.80
CA ASP A 267 -13.15 -28.62 -3.97
C ASP A 267 -13.43 -27.15 -4.22
N LEU A 268 -12.39 -26.30 -4.25
CA LEU A 268 -12.52 -24.86 -4.52
C LEU A 268 -13.07 -24.60 -5.92
N ASP A 269 -12.51 -25.24 -6.94
CA ASP A 269 -12.97 -25.14 -8.33
C ASP A 269 -14.46 -25.54 -8.45
N ARG A 270 -14.89 -26.56 -7.71
CA ARG A 270 -16.30 -26.98 -7.65
C ARG A 270 -17.15 -25.95 -6.92
N LEU A 271 -16.74 -25.50 -5.73
CA LEU A 271 -17.47 -24.52 -4.92
C LEU A 271 -17.62 -23.18 -5.63
N HIS A 272 -16.60 -22.72 -6.34
CA HIS A 272 -16.65 -21.49 -7.14
C HIS A 272 -17.62 -21.60 -8.30
N ARG A 273 -17.66 -22.75 -9.00
CA ARG A 273 -18.67 -23.01 -10.03
C ARG A 273 -20.08 -23.07 -9.45
N ASP A 274 -20.26 -23.79 -8.34
CA ASP A 274 -21.54 -23.90 -7.65
C ASP A 274 -22.05 -22.51 -7.22
N TYR A 275 -21.16 -21.67 -6.69
CA TYR A 275 -21.45 -20.28 -6.32
C TYR A 275 -21.82 -19.41 -7.53
N LEU A 276 -21.06 -19.49 -8.63
CA LEU A 276 -21.35 -18.77 -9.87
C LEU A 276 -22.72 -19.19 -10.44
N THR A 277 -23.03 -20.48 -10.44
CA THR A 277 -24.35 -20.99 -10.84
C THR A 277 -25.47 -20.50 -9.93
N ALA A 278 -25.21 -20.34 -8.63
CA ALA A 278 -26.20 -19.76 -7.71
C ALA A 278 -26.48 -18.27 -8.01
N ILE A 279 -25.45 -17.47 -8.34
CA ILE A 279 -25.63 -16.08 -8.79
C ILE A 279 -26.36 -16.03 -10.13
N ALA A 280 -25.97 -16.89 -11.08
CA ALA A 280 -26.61 -16.98 -12.39
C ALA A 280 -28.11 -17.29 -12.26
N ARG A 281 -28.52 -18.18 -11.34
CA ARG A 281 -29.94 -18.45 -11.04
C ARG A 281 -30.67 -17.22 -10.53
N ALA A 282 -30.04 -16.43 -9.66
CA ALA A 282 -30.65 -15.21 -9.14
C ALA A 282 -30.86 -14.16 -10.25
N ALA A 283 -29.91 -14.02 -11.17
CA ALA A 283 -30.05 -13.17 -12.35
C ALA A 283 -31.10 -13.70 -13.35
N LEU A 284 -31.27 -15.02 -13.46
CA LEU A 284 -32.30 -15.65 -14.30
C LEU A 284 -33.69 -15.67 -13.67
N ALA A 285 -33.88 -15.15 -12.46
CA ALA A 285 -35.13 -15.29 -11.70
C ALA A 285 -36.34 -14.63 -12.38
N ASP A 286 -36.13 -13.58 -13.16
CA ASP A 286 -37.15 -12.89 -13.95
C ASP A 286 -37.28 -13.42 -15.40
N GLY A 287 -36.48 -14.43 -15.75
CA GLY A 287 -36.47 -15.10 -17.04
C GLY A 287 -35.60 -14.42 -18.12
N VAL A 288 -34.93 -13.29 -17.82
CA VAL A 288 -34.06 -12.59 -18.79
C VAL A 288 -32.81 -12.06 -18.09
N VAL A 289 -31.63 -12.45 -18.57
CA VAL A 289 -30.37 -11.84 -18.10
C VAL A 289 -30.10 -10.56 -18.85
N THR A 290 -30.08 -9.44 -18.14
CA THR A 290 -29.72 -8.13 -18.70
C THR A 290 -28.22 -8.06 -19.02
N GLU A 291 -27.83 -7.12 -19.88
CA GLU A 291 -26.40 -6.86 -20.18
C GLU A 291 -25.61 -6.51 -18.90
N ALA A 292 -26.24 -5.78 -17.97
CA ALA A 292 -25.62 -5.44 -16.68
C ALA A 292 -25.38 -6.69 -15.82
N GLU A 293 -26.37 -7.58 -15.70
CA GLU A 293 -26.22 -8.84 -14.95
C GLU A 293 -25.22 -9.79 -15.60
N ARG A 294 -25.13 -9.79 -16.94
CA ARG A 294 -24.11 -10.56 -17.65
C ARG A 294 -22.71 -10.05 -17.32
N GLN A 295 -22.50 -8.73 -17.36
CA GLN A 295 -21.22 -8.13 -16.98
C GLN A 295 -20.87 -8.42 -15.50
N GLU A 296 -21.86 -8.50 -14.62
CA GLU A 296 -21.66 -8.89 -13.22
C GLU A 296 -21.19 -10.34 -13.07
N LEU A 297 -21.78 -11.27 -13.81
CA LEU A 297 -21.37 -12.68 -13.80
C LEU A 297 -19.94 -12.84 -14.35
N ASP A 298 -19.59 -12.13 -15.42
CA ASP A 298 -18.24 -12.16 -16.01
C ASP A 298 -17.18 -11.61 -15.04
N LEU A 299 -17.50 -10.55 -14.29
CA LEU A 299 -16.63 -10.00 -13.24
C LEU A 299 -16.43 -10.99 -12.09
N VAL A 300 -17.51 -11.61 -11.59
CA VAL A 300 -17.41 -12.63 -10.52
C VAL A 300 -16.58 -13.82 -10.98
N ALA A 301 -16.80 -14.32 -12.20
CA ALA A 301 -16.02 -15.42 -12.77
C ALA A 301 -14.53 -15.06 -12.83
N THR A 302 -14.20 -13.85 -13.27
CA THR A 302 -12.81 -13.36 -13.33
C THR A 302 -12.17 -13.28 -11.94
N SER A 303 -12.87 -12.73 -10.95
CA SER A 303 -12.40 -12.65 -9.56
C SER A 303 -12.17 -14.03 -8.94
N LEU A 304 -12.97 -15.03 -9.32
CA LEU A 304 -12.82 -16.42 -8.91
C LEU A 304 -11.83 -17.23 -9.76
N HIS A 305 -11.13 -16.60 -10.71
CA HIS A 305 -10.21 -17.25 -11.65
C HIS A 305 -10.87 -18.36 -12.49
N LEU A 306 -12.17 -18.25 -12.74
CA LEU A 306 -12.91 -19.11 -13.65
C LEU A 306 -12.83 -18.55 -15.09
N PRO A 307 -12.73 -19.40 -16.12
CA PRO A 307 -12.76 -18.94 -17.51
C PRO A 307 -14.16 -18.40 -17.84
N LEU A 308 -14.27 -17.36 -18.69
CA LEU A 308 -15.56 -16.75 -19.04
C LEU A 308 -16.61 -17.73 -19.58
N ARG A 309 -16.19 -18.83 -20.23
CA ARG A 309 -17.11 -19.93 -20.63
C ARG A 309 -17.89 -20.53 -19.45
N ALA A 310 -17.34 -20.47 -18.24
CA ALA A 310 -18.00 -20.95 -17.03
C ALA A 310 -19.27 -20.14 -16.71
N VAL A 311 -19.38 -18.89 -17.18
CA VAL A 311 -20.61 -18.10 -17.07
C VAL A 311 -21.71 -18.67 -17.98
N GLU A 312 -21.36 -19.11 -19.19
CA GLU A 312 -22.30 -19.75 -20.12
C GLU A 312 -22.79 -21.10 -19.58
N ASP A 313 -21.87 -21.90 -19.03
CA ASP A 313 -22.18 -23.16 -18.36
C ASP A 313 -23.11 -22.91 -17.16
N ALA A 314 -22.78 -21.92 -16.31
CA ALA A 314 -23.57 -21.55 -15.14
C ALA A 314 -25.00 -21.07 -15.48
N LEU A 315 -25.14 -20.26 -16.53
CA LEU A 315 -26.45 -19.79 -17.02
C LEU A 315 -27.29 -20.94 -17.59
N THR A 316 -26.64 -21.89 -18.29
CA THR A 316 -27.30 -23.08 -18.82
C THR A 316 -27.80 -24.00 -17.69
N ASP A 317 -26.95 -24.25 -16.70
CA ASP A 317 -27.28 -25.07 -15.53
C ASP A 317 -28.33 -24.43 -14.63
N ALA A 318 -28.30 -23.09 -14.53
CA ALA A 318 -29.28 -22.30 -13.80
C ALA A 318 -30.70 -22.42 -14.37
N ALA A 319 -30.83 -22.51 -15.71
CA ALA A 319 -32.11 -22.68 -16.38
C ALA A 319 -32.72 -24.10 -16.22
N GLY A 320 -31.90 -25.11 -15.89
CA GLY A 320 -32.31 -26.52 -15.88
C GLY A 320 -32.76 -27.12 -14.55
N THR A 321 -32.48 -26.48 -13.40
CA THR A 321 -32.78 -27.08 -12.07
C THR A 321 -33.17 -26.03 -11.03
N PRO A 322 -34.29 -26.19 -10.29
CA PRO A 322 -34.57 -25.39 -9.09
C PRO A 322 -33.65 -25.85 -7.95
N GLY A 323 -32.58 -25.10 -7.69
CA GLY A 323 -31.65 -25.34 -6.60
C GLY A 323 -31.82 -24.33 -5.45
N ALA A 324 -31.47 -24.75 -4.24
CA ALA A 324 -31.54 -23.90 -3.04
C ALA A 324 -30.65 -22.65 -3.18
N LEU A 325 -31.22 -21.50 -2.83
CA LEU A 325 -30.53 -20.21 -2.83
C LEU A 325 -29.47 -20.18 -1.73
N THR A 326 -28.21 -19.90 -2.08
CA THR A 326 -27.23 -19.38 -1.12
C THR A 326 -27.76 -18.04 -0.60
N THR A 327 -27.90 -17.93 0.72
CA THR A 327 -28.30 -16.68 1.38
C THR A 327 -27.24 -15.62 1.12
N ARG A 328 -27.57 -14.66 0.25
CA ARG A 328 -26.72 -13.51 -0.06
C ARG A 328 -26.60 -12.62 1.17
N PHE A 329 -25.45 -12.00 1.38
CA PHE A 329 -25.25 -10.99 2.40
C PHE A 329 -26.12 -9.78 2.08
N GLU A 330 -27.13 -9.56 2.91
CA GLU A 330 -27.99 -8.39 2.85
C GLU A 330 -27.67 -7.46 4.02
N LEU A 331 -27.45 -6.18 3.72
CA LEU A 331 -27.26 -5.17 4.74
C LEU A 331 -28.63 -4.73 5.27
N PRO A 332 -29.00 -5.03 6.52
CA PRO A 332 -30.34 -4.71 7.00
C PRO A 332 -30.55 -3.20 7.12
N PRO A 333 -31.77 -2.67 6.87
CA PRO A 333 -32.10 -1.28 7.15
C PRO A 333 -31.78 -0.92 8.61
N GLY A 334 -31.18 0.25 8.83
CA GLY A 334 -30.70 0.67 10.14
C GLY A 334 -29.35 0.08 10.56
N ALA A 335 -28.67 -0.68 9.69
CA ALA A 335 -27.33 -1.19 9.95
C ALA A 335 -26.33 -0.07 10.27
N LEU A 336 -25.40 -0.36 11.18
CA LEU A 336 -24.31 0.55 11.53
C LEU A 336 -23.19 0.43 10.49
N VAL A 337 -22.86 1.56 9.85
CA VAL A 337 -21.82 1.66 8.83
C VAL A 337 -20.72 2.58 9.31
N VAL A 338 -19.46 2.21 9.12
CA VAL A 338 -18.30 3.04 9.48
C VAL A 338 -17.55 3.44 8.21
N PHE A 339 -16.96 4.63 8.17
CA PHE A 339 -16.13 5.10 7.06
C PHE A 339 -14.67 5.28 7.49
N THR A 340 -13.72 4.94 6.62
CA THR A 340 -12.27 5.12 6.83
C THR A 340 -11.54 5.46 5.52
N GLY A 341 -10.38 6.12 5.63
CA GLY A 341 -9.64 6.65 4.48
C GLY A 341 -10.17 8.00 3.96
N GLU A 342 -9.45 8.55 2.99
CA GLU A 342 -9.80 9.77 2.24
C GLU A 342 -10.57 9.39 0.97
N MET A 343 -11.81 9.87 0.84
CA MET A 343 -12.74 9.52 -0.26
C MET A 343 -13.05 10.77 -1.07
N ASP A 344 -13.27 10.62 -2.38
CA ASP A 344 -13.40 11.74 -3.33
C ASP A 344 -14.48 12.78 -2.96
N ASP A 345 -15.63 12.34 -2.46
CA ASP A 345 -16.73 13.23 -2.04
C ASP A 345 -16.62 13.72 -0.59
N GLY A 346 -15.59 13.30 0.14
CA GLY A 346 -15.42 13.57 1.57
C GLY A 346 -16.33 12.74 2.48
N ARG A 347 -15.90 12.55 3.74
CA ARG A 347 -16.61 11.66 4.70
C ARG A 347 -18.04 12.12 4.97
N GLU A 348 -18.27 13.42 5.15
CA GLU A 348 -19.60 13.94 5.52
C GLU A 348 -20.67 13.65 4.46
N ALA A 349 -20.30 13.77 3.17
CA ALA A 349 -21.21 13.47 2.07
C ALA A 349 -21.61 11.99 2.07
N TRP A 350 -20.65 11.08 2.28
CA TRP A 350 -20.91 9.64 2.37
C TRP A 350 -21.76 9.27 3.58
N GLU A 351 -21.52 9.90 4.74
CA GLU A 351 -22.39 9.71 5.91
C GLU A 351 -23.82 10.19 5.65
N GLN A 352 -23.99 11.31 4.93
CA GLN A 352 -25.30 11.81 4.56
C GLN A 352 -26.03 10.87 3.60
N ARG A 353 -25.34 10.36 2.56
CA ARG A 353 -25.89 9.36 1.63
C ARG A 353 -26.34 8.09 2.36
N ALA A 354 -25.51 7.59 3.29
CA ALA A 354 -25.87 6.45 4.13
C ALA A 354 -27.14 6.70 4.96
N ARG A 355 -27.26 7.89 5.60
CA ARG A 355 -28.46 8.26 6.37
C ARG A 355 -29.71 8.34 5.49
N GLN A 356 -29.59 8.88 4.28
CA GLN A 356 -30.70 8.98 3.33
C GLN A 356 -31.20 7.59 2.87
N ALA A 357 -30.29 6.64 2.74
CA ALA A 357 -30.61 5.24 2.44
C ALA A 357 -31.05 4.41 3.67
N GLY A 358 -31.18 5.03 4.85
CA GLY A 358 -31.66 4.37 6.07
C GLY A 358 -30.60 3.63 6.88
N TYR A 359 -29.32 3.84 6.60
CA TYR A 359 -28.20 3.30 7.39
C TYR A 359 -27.73 4.31 8.45
N LEU A 360 -27.04 3.82 9.48
CA LEU A 360 -26.59 4.62 10.63
C LEU A 360 -25.06 4.76 10.63
N PRO A 361 -24.50 5.90 10.17
CA PRO A 361 -23.08 6.15 10.29
C PRO A 361 -22.62 6.13 11.74
N HIS A 362 -21.53 5.43 12.02
CA HIS A 362 -20.94 5.33 13.34
C HIS A 362 -19.46 5.75 13.30
N PRO A 363 -18.95 6.46 14.32
CA PRO A 363 -17.58 6.99 14.29
C PRO A 363 -16.50 5.92 14.49
N SER A 364 -16.84 4.77 15.07
CA SER A 364 -15.88 3.73 15.44
C SER A 364 -16.37 2.32 15.13
N VAL A 365 -15.44 1.40 14.84
CA VAL A 365 -15.76 -0.01 14.62
C VAL A 365 -16.05 -0.69 15.97
N THR A 366 -17.23 -1.30 16.10
CA THR A 366 -17.67 -2.12 17.24
C THR A 366 -18.22 -3.43 16.72
N LYS A 367 -18.44 -4.44 17.58
CA LYS A 367 -19.04 -5.73 17.18
C LYS A 367 -20.47 -5.61 16.62
N LYS A 368 -21.11 -4.43 16.76
CA LYS A 368 -22.45 -4.14 16.22
C LYS A 368 -22.40 -3.49 14.83
N VAL A 369 -21.22 -3.09 14.37
CA VAL A 369 -21.05 -2.52 13.03
C VAL A 369 -21.20 -3.65 12.02
N SER A 370 -22.00 -3.40 10.98
CA SER A 370 -22.32 -4.38 9.96
C SER A 370 -21.46 -4.24 8.72
N LEU A 371 -20.89 -3.05 8.48
CA LEU A 371 -20.09 -2.77 7.29
C LEU A 371 -19.07 -1.66 7.57
N LEU A 372 -17.85 -1.81 7.05
CA LEU A 372 -16.85 -0.76 6.97
C LEU A 372 -16.66 -0.35 5.51
N VAL A 373 -16.85 0.92 5.19
CA VAL A 373 -16.53 1.50 3.89
C VAL A 373 -15.14 2.13 3.97
N ALA A 374 -14.22 1.67 3.12
CA ALA A 374 -12.83 2.11 3.09
C ALA A 374 -12.46 2.60 1.70
N ALA A 375 -11.79 3.74 1.61
CA ALA A 375 -11.26 4.26 0.32
C ALA A 375 -10.37 3.23 -0.39
N ASP A 376 -9.55 2.51 0.38
CA ASP A 376 -8.79 1.33 -0.03
C ASP A 376 -9.17 0.15 0.88
N PRO A 377 -9.69 -0.98 0.35
CA PRO A 377 -10.11 -2.13 1.16
C PRO A 377 -8.94 -2.81 1.88
N ASP A 378 -7.71 -2.67 1.36
CA ASP A 378 -6.48 -3.18 1.98
C ASP A 378 -5.91 -2.23 3.05
N THR A 379 -6.53 -1.05 3.29
CA THR A 379 -6.05 -0.05 4.28
C THR A 379 -5.63 -0.65 5.62
N LEU A 380 -4.51 -0.15 6.16
CA LEU A 380 -3.94 -0.57 7.45
C LEU A 380 -4.44 0.30 8.62
N SER A 381 -5.50 1.08 8.43
CA SER A 381 -6.11 1.90 9.48
C SER A 381 -6.54 1.07 10.69
N GLY A 382 -6.55 1.70 11.89
CA GLY A 382 -7.02 1.02 13.12
C GLY A 382 -8.47 0.54 13.04
N LYS A 383 -9.31 1.23 12.24
CA LYS A 383 -10.69 0.81 11.96
C LYS A 383 -10.74 -0.47 11.12
N ALA A 384 -9.96 -0.55 10.04
CA ALA A 384 -9.88 -1.74 9.20
C ALA A 384 -9.28 -2.94 9.93
N ARG A 385 -8.22 -2.74 10.72
CA ARG A 385 -7.65 -3.80 11.57
C ARG A 385 -8.71 -4.37 12.52
N LYS A 386 -9.51 -3.50 13.15
CA LYS A 386 -10.58 -3.91 14.06
C LYS A 386 -11.75 -4.58 13.34
N ALA A 387 -12.09 -4.14 12.13
CA ALA A 387 -13.12 -4.76 11.30
C ALA A 387 -12.73 -6.19 10.91
N ARG A 388 -11.49 -6.40 10.44
CA ARG A 388 -10.94 -7.73 10.13
C ARG A 388 -11.00 -8.68 11.34
N VAL A 389 -10.61 -8.20 12.53
CA VAL A 389 -10.70 -8.99 13.77
C VAL A 389 -12.13 -9.38 14.14
N TYR A 390 -13.11 -8.56 13.78
CA TYR A 390 -14.53 -8.82 14.07
C TYR A 390 -15.27 -9.53 12.94
N GLY A 391 -14.60 -9.84 11.82
CA GLY A 391 -15.25 -10.40 10.63
C GLY A 391 -16.28 -9.44 10.01
N ILE A 392 -16.06 -8.13 10.14
CA ILE A 392 -16.93 -7.11 9.53
C ILE A 392 -16.44 -6.89 8.10
N PRO A 393 -17.31 -7.02 7.08
CA PRO A 393 -16.92 -6.81 5.69
C PRO A 393 -16.41 -5.38 5.45
N ILE A 394 -15.39 -5.28 4.61
CA ILE A 394 -14.77 -4.02 4.20
C ILE A 394 -15.04 -3.83 2.70
N VAL A 395 -15.65 -2.72 2.30
CA VAL A 395 -16.00 -2.47 0.90
C VAL A 395 -15.53 -1.09 0.45
N THR A 396 -15.34 -0.93 -0.85
CA THR A 396 -15.04 0.36 -1.48
C THR A 396 -16.25 1.33 -1.46
N PRO A 397 -16.03 2.66 -1.59
CA PRO A 397 -17.13 3.62 -1.67
C PRO A 397 -18.06 3.36 -2.87
N ASP A 398 -17.50 2.96 -4.01
CA ASP A 398 -18.28 2.60 -5.20
C ASP A 398 -19.20 1.40 -4.96
N ALA A 399 -18.70 0.38 -4.25
CA ALA A 399 -19.52 -0.75 -3.86
C ALA A 399 -20.63 -0.35 -2.90
N PHE A 400 -20.31 0.50 -1.93
CA PHE A 400 -21.32 1.02 -1.02
C PHE A 400 -22.38 1.86 -1.74
N ALA A 401 -22.01 2.71 -2.70
CA ALA A 401 -22.96 3.47 -3.52
C ALA A 401 -23.95 2.55 -4.26
N ARG A 402 -23.46 1.45 -4.85
CA ARG A 402 -24.34 0.45 -5.49
C ARG A 402 -25.31 -0.20 -4.51
N MET A 403 -24.93 -0.36 -3.24
CA MET A 403 -25.83 -0.87 -2.19
C MET A 403 -26.90 0.14 -1.77
N LEU A 404 -26.75 1.43 -2.10
CA LEU A 404 -27.74 2.47 -1.77
C LEU A 404 -28.90 2.53 -2.76
N GLY A 405 -28.77 1.91 -3.95
CA GLY A 405 -29.70 2.01 -5.07
C GLY A 405 -29.24 3.02 -6.10
#